data_AF-A0A7J7MYV6-F1
#
_entry.id   AF-A0A7J7MYV6-F1
#
_cell.length_a   1.000
_cell.length_b   1.000
_cell.length_c   1.000
_cell.angle_alpha   90.00
_cell.angle_beta   90.00
_cell.angle_gamma   90.00
#
_symmetry.space_group_name_H-M   'P 1'
#
loop_
_entity.id
_entity.type
_entity.pdbx_description
1 polymer ?
#
loop_
_entity_poly.entity_id
_entity_poly.type
_entity_poly.pdbx_seq_one_letter_code
_entity_poly.pdbx_strand_id
1 'polypeptide(L)'
;MRSHLHSVPYSVVDRIVKQDFERERPVEGVYVYLLNLKPQAKPYAYNYGLGSGESSPAFTKCLGSIWTGRERYIWVDLAAGPVDYGPGLSGEGVLPRGEFHPLAALHGRPKSEKALYADLASLVWNAYQVLLAPSLRIPVQFENSLIVQFIHIHGGSKVSDMHGLDWSLIEKTFMDDVKDGGLLLGGQSLRFKRYDVSLSDCPICSFAISRSTHSYSSRFLFENYTLIVSEYLDSKRLHQILSDSDDELRRAMGLHEEEIGRVLPVYVFDLDYSKLLMLDRYHQSVAFRDMVIAVRTKSPQTVSDYSCNGRHVITQTRELERPIIGSILQSMWGVSPTHLLWSSRHNSTLVDYTWSIGHTPFGPFSETSSLSFVQKDAARRNVLLTSLNYTISSAIDVLDSISAHGGDRKLLKQGNHAEFVQRWNFLKYKLKKAVSALSHLDFDMALYYSRSSDYDLFSIHSLVYEASQKLEASLVCFKDPPFPFAAVSMGGFGSLAIFYVYVKRYKIFRSKRKQF
;
A
#
# COMPACT_ATOMS: atom_id res chain seq x y z
N MET A 1 10.98 36.39 18.10
CA MET A 1 12.30 35.73 18.08
C MET A 1 12.07 34.22 18.04
N ARG A 2 12.47 33.53 16.96
CA ARG A 2 12.32 32.07 16.85
C ARG A 2 13.25 31.43 17.90
N SER A 3 12.69 30.77 18.92
CA SER A 3 13.51 30.08 19.92
C SER A 3 14.27 28.95 19.21
N HIS A 4 15.60 29.01 19.19
CA HIS A 4 16.42 27.93 18.69
C HIS A 4 16.26 26.72 19.62
N LEU A 5 15.71 25.63 19.11
CA LEU A 5 15.68 24.34 19.81
C LEU A 5 17.12 23.86 19.97
N HIS A 6 17.50 23.48 21.19
CA HIS A 6 18.77 22.83 21.45
C HIS A 6 18.75 21.41 20.86
N SER A 7 19.69 21.11 19.96
CA SER A 7 19.80 19.80 19.32
C SER A 7 20.42 18.78 20.29
N VAL A 8 19.75 17.65 20.47
CA VAL A 8 20.24 16.52 21.28
C VAL A 8 20.31 15.26 20.41
N PRO A 9 21.40 14.46 20.44
CA PRO A 9 21.42 13.20 19.70
C PRO A 9 20.36 12.21 20.19
N TYR A 10 19.53 11.68 19.28
CA TYR A 10 18.51 10.69 19.61
C TYR A 10 19.10 9.45 20.31
N SER A 11 20.33 9.07 19.95
CA SER A 11 21.03 7.90 20.43
C SER A 11 21.26 7.88 21.95
N VAL A 12 21.27 9.06 22.59
CA VAL A 12 21.38 9.19 24.05
C VAL A 12 20.19 8.54 24.74
N VAL A 13 18.98 8.83 24.25
CA VAL A 13 17.73 8.29 24.80
C VAL A 13 17.48 6.88 24.28
N ASP A 14 17.71 6.65 22.99
CA ASP A 14 17.48 5.35 22.37
C ASP A 14 18.29 4.24 23.03
N ARG A 15 19.55 4.51 23.42
CA ARG A 15 20.36 3.53 24.17
C ARG A 15 19.74 3.13 25.51
N ILE A 16 19.14 4.07 26.23
CA ILE A 16 18.52 3.81 27.54
C ILE A 16 17.23 3.01 27.35
N VAL A 17 16.38 3.44 26.42
CA VAL A 17 15.12 2.75 26.11
C VAL A 17 15.38 1.36 25.58
N LYS A 18 16.37 1.19 24.69
CA LYS A 18 16.77 -0.12 24.17
C LYS A 18 17.21 -1.08 25.28
N GLN A 19 18.05 -0.62 26.21
CA GLN A 19 18.49 -1.43 27.34
C GLN A 19 17.33 -1.87 28.23
N ASP A 20 16.34 -0.98 28.44
CA ASP A 20 15.14 -1.32 29.18
C ASP A 20 14.28 -2.36 28.44
N PHE A 21 14.02 -2.14 27.14
CA PHE A 21 13.29 -3.05 26.27
C PHE A 21 13.93 -4.45 26.24
N GLU A 22 15.25 -4.54 26.09
CA GLU A 22 16.01 -5.80 26.11
C GLU A 22 15.97 -6.50 27.47
N ARG A 23 15.89 -5.73 28.56
CA ARG A 23 15.78 -6.27 29.92
C ARG A 23 14.40 -6.86 30.18
N GLU A 24 13.34 -6.16 29.76
CA GLU A 24 11.97 -6.63 29.94
C GLU A 24 11.66 -7.85 29.07
N ARG A 25 12.40 -8.05 27.96
CA ARG A 25 12.22 -9.13 26.97
C ARG A 25 10.74 -9.34 26.61
N PRO A 26 10.08 -8.28 26.15
CA PRO A 26 8.70 -8.42 25.76
C PRO A 26 8.54 -9.44 24.64
N VAL A 27 7.65 -10.41 24.86
CA VAL A 27 7.49 -11.56 23.95
C VAL A 27 6.58 -11.19 22.77
N GLU A 28 5.53 -10.40 23.01
CA GLU A 28 4.48 -10.14 22.03
C GLU A 28 4.01 -8.68 22.11
N GLY A 29 4.22 -7.90 21.04
CA GLY A 29 3.64 -6.57 20.89
C GLY A 29 4.60 -5.48 20.44
N VAL A 30 4.08 -4.25 20.41
CA VAL A 30 4.81 -3.02 20.12
C VAL A 30 4.74 -2.11 21.34
N TYR A 31 5.89 -1.59 21.76
CA TYR A 31 6.06 -0.88 23.04
C TYR A 31 6.22 0.61 22.80
N VAL A 32 5.37 1.42 23.43
CA VAL A 32 5.39 2.88 23.31
C VAL A 32 5.90 3.47 24.62
N TYR A 33 7.14 3.95 24.61
CA TYR A 33 7.74 4.64 25.74
C TYR A 33 7.36 6.12 25.71
N LEU A 34 6.57 6.56 26.70
CA LEU A 34 6.21 7.96 26.87
C LEU A 34 7.13 8.61 27.89
N LEU A 35 8.00 9.50 27.42
CA LEU A 35 8.98 10.18 28.26
C LEU A 35 8.45 11.55 28.66
N ASN A 36 8.53 11.87 29.96
CA ASN A 36 8.13 13.18 30.47
C ASN A 36 9.25 13.72 31.35
N LEU A 37 10.26 14.30 30.70
CA LEU A 37 11.41 14.86 31.39
C LEU A 37 11.02 16.10 32.20
N LYS A 38 11.79 16.38 33.27
CA LYS A 38 11.60 17.62 34.04
C LYS A 38 11.81 18.84 33.15
N PRO A 39 11.16 19.99 33.45
CA PRO A 39 11.37 21.22 32.69
C PRO A 39 12.86 21.54 32.53
N GLN A 40 13.28 21.77 31.29
CA GLN A 40 14.65 22.10 30.94
C GLN A 40 14.82 23.61 30.81
N ALA A 41 16.04 24.12 31.05
CA ALA A 41 16.33 25.55 30.95
C ALA A 41 16.21 26.10 29.51
N LYS A 42 16.41 25.23 28.51
CA LYS A 42 16.26 25.55 27.08
C LYS A 42 15.33 24.51 26.44
N PRO A 43 14.45 24.92 25.52
CA PRO A 43 13.69 23.96 24.73
C PRO A 43 14.66 23.17 23.85
N TYR A 44 14.40 21.87 23.68
CA TYR A 44 15.28 20.94 22.99
C TYR A 44 14.47 20.03 22.08
N ALA A 45 15.15 19.42 21.11
CA ALA A 45 14.60 18.39 20.25
C ALA A 45 15.75 17.50 19.75
N TYR A 46 15.40 16.32 19.24
CA TYR A 46 16.34 15.29 18.87
C TYR A 46 16.76 15.40 17.42
N ASN A 47 18.07 15.28 17.17
CA ASN A 47 18.61 15.09 15.83
C ASN A 47 18.73 13.59 15.52
N TYR A 48 18.65 13.25 14.23
CA TYR A 48 18.68 11.87 13.75
C TYR A 48 19.82 11.59 12.77
N GLY A 49 20.48 12.63 12.26
CA GLY A 49 21.58 12.51 11.31
C GLY A 49 22.84 11.91 11.94
N LEU A 50 23.59 11.15 11.14
CA LEU A 50 24.83 10.46 11.53
C LEU A 50 26.03 11.41 11.78
N GLY A 51 25.90 12.70 11.49
CA GLY A 51 26.96 13.71 11.64
C GLY A 51 26.70 14.74 12.73
N SER A 52 27.77 15.20 13.40
CA SER A 52 27.75 16.22 14.46
C SER A 52 27.54 17.67 13.97
N GLY A 53 27.45 17.91 12.66
CA GLY A 53 27.27 19.25 12.10
C GLY A 53 25.91 19.86 12.41
N GLU A 54 25.88 21.15 12.73
CA GLU A 54 24.62 21.91 12.91
C GLU A 54 23.92 22.18 11.58
N SER A 55 22.61 22.43 11.62
CA SER A 55 21.86 22.90 10.44
C SER A 55 22.44 24.21 9.91
N SER A 56 22.84 24.22 8.64
CA SER A 56 23.38 25.38 7.94
C SER A 56 22.38 25.96 6.94
N PRO A 57 22.61 27.15 6.37
CA PRO A 57 21.79 27.66 5.27
C PRO A 57 21.77 26.75 4.02
N ALA A 58 22.81 25.91 3.84
CA ALA A 58 22.91 24.95 2.75
C ALA A 58 22.38 23.55 3.12
N PHE A 59 22.06 23.30 4.39
CA PHE A 59 21.65 21.99 4.86
C PHE A 59 20.73 22.07 6.08
N THR A 60 19.50 21.61 5.94
CA THR A 60 18.50 21.67 7.01
C THR A 60 18.33 20.30 7.66
N LYS A 61 18.81 20.15 8.90
CA LYS A 61 18.44 19.01 9.76
C LYS A 61 17.13 19.28 10.46
N CYS A 62 16.15 18.42 10.25
CA CYS A 62 14.90 18.45 10.98
C CYS A 62 15.08 17.78 12.34
N LEU A 63 14.69 18.48 13.39
CA LEU A 63 14.72 17.99 14.77
C LEU A 63 13.33 17.51 15.18
N GLY A 64 13.26 16.43 15.96
CA GLY A 64 11.99 15.86 16.41
C GLY A 64 11.92 15.41 17.86
N SER A 65 10.80 14.80 18.22
CA SER A 65 10.47 14.36 19.57
C SER A 65 10.24 12.85 19.66
N ILE A 66 10.36 12.13 18.55
CA ILE A 66 10.05 10.70 18.45
C ILE A 66 11.19 9.91 17.82
N TRP A 67 11.27 8.62 18.12
CA TRP A 67 12.15 7.69 17.44
C TRP A 67 11.50 6.32 17.34
N THR A 68 11.79 5.63 16.24
CA THR A 68 11.29 4.28 15.98
C THR A 68 12.45 3.31 16.03
N GLY A 69 12.40 2.35 16.94
CA GLY A 69 13.48 1.39 17.18
C GLY A 69 13.72 0.45 15.99
N ARG A 70 14.85 -0.26 16.02
CA ARG A 70 15.10 -1.39 15.11
C ARG A 70 14.23 -2.59 15.49
N GLU A 71 14.01 -2.76 16.79
CA GLU A 71 13.10 -3.70 17.44
C GLU A 71 11.75 -3.01 17.72
N ARG A 72 10.74 -3.77 18.17
CA ARG A 72 9.33 -3.34 18.31
C ARG A 72 9.07 -2.37 19.47
N TYR A 73 9.86 -1.31 19.58
CA TYR A 73 9.62 -0.21 20.48
C TYR A 73 9.73 1.13 19.77
N ILE A 74 9.05 2.12 20.33
CA ILE A 74 9.22 3.53 20.01
C ILE A 74 9.36 4.32 21.30
N TRP A 75 9.94 5.49 21.22
CA TRP A 75 9.82 6.48 22.29
C TRP A 75 9.32 7.81 21.75
N VAL A 76 8.50 8.46 22.57
CA VAL A 76 7.95 9.79 22.34
C VAL A 76 8.27 10.62 23.57
N ASP A 77 9.05 11.67 23.40
CA ASP A 77 9.35 12.62 24.46
C ASP A 77 8.35 13.77 24.47
N LEU A 78 7.46 13.75 25.47
CA LEU A 78 6.38 14.71 25.62
C LEU A 78 6.87 16.09 26.09
N ALA A 79 8.12 16.18 26.56
CA ALA A 79 8.75 17.42 27.00
C ALA A 79 9.65 18.05 25.93
N ALA A 80 9.92 17.34 24.82
CA ALA A 80 10.69 17.86 23.70
C ALA A 80 9.84 18.73 22.76
N GLY A 81 10.46 19.75 22.16
CA GLY A 81 9.82 20.70 21.24
C GLY A 81 9.45 22.05 21.87
N PRO A 82 8.43 22.76 21.35
CA PRO A 82 7.55 22.35 20.26
C PRO A 82 8.29 22.32 18.91
N VAL A 83 8.01 21.28 18.12
CA VAL A 83 8.49 21.11 16.75
C VAL A 83 7.39 21.45 15.75
N ASP A 84 7.77 21.71 14.51
CA ASP A 84 6.86 22.01 13.40
C ASP A 84 7.41 21.38 12.12
N TYR A 85 6.53 20.77 11.33
CA TYR A 85 6.85 20.16 10.03
C TYR A 85 5.74 20.38 9.03
N GLY A 86 6.05 20.32 7.75
CA GLY A 86 5.06 20.19 6.70
C GLY A 86 5.30 21.14 5.54
N PRO A 87 4.35 21.19 4.60
CA PRO A 87 4.38 22.14 3.49
C PRO A 87 4.51 23.59 3.98
N GLY A 88 5.46 24.34 3.42
CA GLY A 88 5.75 25.72 3.81
C GLY A 88 4.81 26.76 3.20
N LEU A 89 4.11 26.43 2.10
CA LEU A 89 3.19 27.33 1.40
C LEU A 89 1.77 26.79 1.34
N SER A 90 1.60 25.56 0.83
CA SER A 90 0.29 24.93 0.64
C SER A 90 0.45 23.42 0.62
N GLY A 91 -0.49 22.71 1.24
CA GLY A 91 -0.53 21.25 1.28
C GLY A 91 -1.19 20.75 2.57
N GLU A 92 -1.40 19.45 2.64
CA GLU A 92 -2.00 18.78 3.79
C GLU A 92 -0.94 18.22 4.74
N GLY A 93 -1.39 17.80 5.93
CA GLY A 93 -0.54 17.10 6.90
C GLY A 93 0.45 17.98 7.65
N VAL A 94 0.36 19.31 7.52
CA VAL A 94 1.18 20.25 8.31
C VAL A 94 1.02 19.90 9.79
N LEU A 95 2.16 19.78 10.46
CA LEU A 95 2.25 19.72 11.90
C LEU A 95 2.65 21.11 12.42
N PRO A 96 1.68 21.94 12.84
CA PRO A 96 1.97 23.28 13.28
C PRO A 96 2.59 23.27 14.68
N ARG A 97 3.35 24.33 14.94
CA ARG A 97 4.08 24.50 16.20
C ARG A 97 3.11 24.53 17.37
N GLY A 98 3.16 23.51 18.20
CA GLY A 98 2.37 23.45 19.42
C GLY A 98 0.94 22.94 19.27
N GLU A 99 0.63 22.24 18.18
CA GLU A 99 -0.61 21.47 18.05
C GLU A 99 -0.35 19.95 17.91
N PHE A 100 0.88 19.50 18.16
CA PHE A 100 1.25 18.07 18.09
C PHE A 100 0.84 17.25 19.32
N HIS A 101 0.28 16.06 19.08
CA HIS A 101 0.00 15.10 20.13
C HIS A 101 1.27 14.42 20.68
N PRO A 102 1.45 14.29 22.01
CA PRO A 102 0.70 14.91 23.09
C PRO A 102 1.40 16.19 23.57
N LEU A 103 0.61 17.25 23.71
CA LEU A 103 1.06 18.59 24.07
C LEU A 103 1.45 18.72 25.54
N ALA A 104 2.18 17.77 26.15
CA ALA A 104 2.45 17.82 27.59
C ALA A 104 3.20 19.10 28.01
N ALA A 105 4.04 19.66 27.13
CA ALA A 105 4.72 20.95 27.33
C ALA A 105 3.79 22.18 27.23
N LEU A 106 2.65 22.07 26.53
CA LEU A 106 1.69 23.15 26.27
C LEU A 106 0.39 23.03 27.07
N HIS A 107 0.12 21.86 27.68
CA HIS A 107 -0.81 21.71 28.79
C HIS A 107 -0.26 22.49 29.99
N GLY A 108 -0.41 23.82 29.91
CA GLY A 108 -0.11 24.84 30.91
C GLY A 108 -1.39 25.32 31.60
N ARG A 109 -1.25 26.09 32.68
CA ARG A 109 -2.28 26.22 33.71
C ARG A 109 -3.57 26.96 33.28
N PRO A 110 -4.75 26.45 33.69
CA PRO A 110 -4.95 25.16 34.35
C PRO A 110 -4.83 24.00 33.34
N LYS A 111 -4.07 22.97 33.72
CA LYS A 111 -3.91 21.77 32.90
C LYS A 111 -5.25 21.06 32.78
N SER A 112 -5.81 20.98 31.57
CA SER A 112 -6.96 20.11 31.33
C SER A 112 -6.45 18.69 31.22
N GLU A 113 -6.59 17.91 32.29
CA GLU A 113 -6.28 16.47 32.28
C GLU A 113 -7.04 15.77 31.14
N LYS A 114 -8.29 16.17 30.89
CA LYS A 114 -9.11 15.65 29.79
C LYS A 114 -8.48 15.89 28.43
N ALA A 115 -7.89 17.06 28.21
CA ALA A 115 -7.22 17.36 26.95
C ALA A 115 -5.93 16.54 26.79
N LEU A 116 -5.15 16.37 27.87
CA LEU A 116 -3.97 15.49 27.85
C LEU A 116 -4.36 14.03 27.54
N TYR A 117 -5.42 13.50 28.16
CA TYR A 117 -5.88 12.14 27.87
C TYR A 117 -6.38 11.98 26.43
N ALA A 118 -7.09 12.99 25.90
CA ALA A 118 -7.54 12.98 24.50
C ALA A 118 -6.33 12.97 23.54
N ASP A 119 -5.32 13.78 23.82
CA ASP A 119 -4.08 13.83 23.03
C ASP A 119 -3.31 12.50 23.09
N LEU A 120 -3.18 11.91 24.27
CA LEU A 120 -2.51 10.62 24.44
C LEU A 120 -3.27 9.49 23.73
N ALA A 121 -4.60 9.48 23.82
CA ALA A 121 -5.43 8.53 23.09
C ALA A 121 -5.28 8.70 21.56
N SER A 122 -5.22 9.95 21.08
CA SER A 122 -4.97 10.26 19.67
C SER A 122 -3.59 9.78 19.22
N LEU A 123 -2.54 10.02 20.01
CA LEU A 123 -1.19 9.52 19.75
C LEU A 123 -1.17 7.99 19.63
N VAL A 124 -1.75 7.28 20.60
CA VAL A 124 -1.77 5.81 20.62
C VAL A 124 -2.56 5.26 19.44
N TRP A 125 -3.70 5.87 19.10
CA TRP A 125 -4.49 5.50 17.93
C TRP A 125 -3.71 5.69 16.62
N ASN A 126 -3.04 6.82 16.46
CA ASN A 126 -2.24 7.11 15.27
C ASN A 126 -1.02 6.18 15.17
N ALA A 127 -0.35 5.93 16.30
CA ALA A 127 0.74 4.96 16.41
C ALA A 127 0.27 3.55 15.99
N TYR A 128 -0.92 3.11 16.40
CA TYR A 128 -1.50 1.85 15.93
C TYR A 128 -1.66 1.81 14.40
N GLN A 129 -2.18 2.88 13.81
CA GLN A 129 -2.43 2.95 12.37
C GLN A 129 -1.15 2.97 11.53
N VAL A 130 -0.07 3.57 12.02
CA VAL A 130 1.20 3.67 11.26
C VAL A 130 2.18 2.54 11.59
N LEU A 131 2.29 2.15 12.85
CA LEU A 131 3.35 1.25 13.31
C LEU A 131 2.94 -0.21 13.26
N LEU A 132 1.69 -0.53 13.58
CA LEU A 132 1.21 -1.91 13.69
C LEU A 132 0.40 -2.33 12.45
N ALA A 133 -0.47 -1.45 11.98
CA ALA A 133 -1.40 -1.72 10.89
C ALA A 133 -1.31 -0.69 9.75
N PRO A 134 -0.10 -0.40 9.22
CA PRO A 134 0.04 0.55 8.11
C PRO A 134 -0.80 0.15 6.91
N SER A 135 -1.18 1.17 6.15
CA SER A 135 -1.96 1.00 4.92
C SER A 135 -1.17 0.24 3.86
N LEU A 136 -1.85 -0.57 3.05
CA LEU A 136 -1.28 -1.29 1.92
C LEU A 136 -1.67 -0.57 0.63
N ARG A 137 -0.71 0.00 -0.09
CA ARG A 137 -0.95 0.73 -1.35
C ARG A 137 -0.81 -0.17 -2.58
N ILE A 138 0.21 -1.02 -2.59
CA ILE A 138 0.54 -1.87 -3.73
C ILE A 138 0.38 -3.32 -3.27
N PRO A 139 -0.58 -4.10 -3.84
CA PRO A 139 -0.72 -5.51 -3.49
C PRO A 139 0.52 -6.28 -3.93
N VAL A 140 1.02 -7.14 -3.05
CA VAL A 140 2.27 -7.87 -3.24
C VAL A 140 2.07 -9.35 -2.94
N GLN A 141 2.23 -10.17 -3.97
CA GLN A 141 2.08 -11.62 -3.84
C GLN A 141 3.32 -12.24 -3.21
N PHE A 142 3.12 -13.40 -2.58
CA PHE A 142 4.23 -14.18 -2.07
C PHE A 142 5.02 -14.79 -3.23
N GLU A 143 6.32 -14.53 -3.29
CA GLU A 143 7.27 -15.18 -4.20
C GLU A 143 8.51 -15.64 -3.45
N ASN A 144 9.03 -16.83 -3.75
CA ASN A 144 10.20 -17.39 -3.06
C ASN A 144 11.51 -16.68 -3.45
N SER A 145 11.63 -16.22 -4.70
CA SER A 145 12.81 -15.49 -5.18
C SER A 145 12.45 -14.05 -5.49
N LEU A 146 13.08 -13.12 -4.78
CA LEU A 146 12.95 -11.68 -4.98
C LEU A 146 14.27 -11.17 -5.57
N ILE A 147 14.18 -10.42 -6.66
CA ILE A 147 15.37 -9.94 -7.39
C ILE A 147 15.18 -8.46 -7.67
N VAL A 148 16.10 -7.64 -7.17
CA VAL A 148 16.16 -6.21 -7.47
C VAL A 148 17.23 -6.00 -8.54
N GLN A 149 16.86 -5.40 -9.66
CA GLN A 149 17.76 -5.12 -10.78
C GLN A 149 18.01 -3.61 -10.85
N PHE A 150 19.20 -3.17 -10.46
CA PHE A 150 19.62 -1.78 -10.65
C PHE A 150 20.01 -1.57 -12.11
N ILE A 151 19.33 -0.65 -12.78
CA ILE A 151 19.57 -0.28 -14.17
C ILE A 151 20.04 1.18 -14.17
N HIS A 152 21.35 1.34 -14.19
CA HIS A 152 22.00 2.65 -14.14
C HIS A 152 22.14 3.20 -15.56
N ILE A 153 21.32 4.21 -15.87
CA ILE A 153 21.32 4.90 -17.16
C ILE A 153 22.15 6.16 -17.01
N HIS A 154 23.40 6.12 -17.44
CA HIS A 154 24.35 7.21 -17.23
C HIS A 154 24.58 8.03 -18.51
N GLY A 155 24.94 9.30 -18.33
CA GLY A 155 25.36 10.16 -19.44
C GLY A 155 26.65 9.69 -20.14
N GLY A 156 27.07 10.43 -21.16
CA GLY A 156 28.22 10.06 -22.00
C GLY A 156 29.59 10.20 -21.33
N SER A 157 29.69 10.83 -20.15
CA SER A 157 30.97 10.96 -19.46
C SER A 157 31.33 9.67 -18.70
N LYS A 158 32.53 9.12 -18.96
CA LYS A 158 33.05 7.91 -18.30
C LYS A 158 33.43 8.10 -16.82
N VAL A 159 33.41 9.33 -16.33
CA VAL A 159 33.69 9.67 -14.93
C VAL A 159 32.37 10.10 -14.30
N SER A 160 31.50 9.13 -14.00
CA SER A 160 30.28 9.38 -13.25
C SER A 160 30.64 9.64 -11.79
N ASP A 161 30.39 10.84 -11.29
CA ASP A 161 30.45 11.11 -9.85
C ASP A 161 29.36 10.28 -9.15
N MET A 162 29.76 9.17 -8.53
CA MET A 162 28.86 8.24 -7.83
C MET A 162 28.48 8.72 -6.43
N HIS A 163 28.88 9.93 -6.01
CA HIS A 163 28.45 10.48 -4.73
C HIS A 163 26.91 10.52 -4.66
N GLY A 164 26.35 9.98 -3.58
CA GLY A 164 24.90 9.87 -3.43
C GLY A 164 24.24 8.74 -4.24
N LEU A 165 25.02 7.82 -4.82
CA LEU A 165 24.51 6.60 -5.46
C LEU A 165 25.42 5.40 -5.14
N ASP A 166 25.52 5.05 -3.86
CA ASP A 166 26.21 3.82 -3.45
C ASP A 166 25.27 2.60 -3.47
N TRP A 167 25.37 1.80 -4.53
CA TRP A 167 24.65 0.54 -4.67
C TRP A 167 24.93 -0.43 -3.52
N SER A 168 26.17 -0.48 -3.04
CA SER A 168 26.57 -1.39 -1.96
C SER A 168 25.94 -0.96 -0.64
N LEU A 169 25.78 0.35 -0.40
CA LEU A 169 25.05 0.86 0.77
C LEU A 169 23.57 0.46 0.72
N ILE A 170 22.92 0.64 -0.44
CA ILE A 170 21.51 0.27 -0.63
C ILE A 170 21.32 -1.24 -0.39
N GLU A 171 22.16 -2.08 -1.01
CA GLU A 171 22.12 -3.53 -0.83
C GLU A 171 22.36 -3.94 0.61
N LYS A 172 23.37 -3.34 1.26
CA LYS A 172 23.71 -3.61 2.65
C LYS A 172 22.53 -3.31 3.57
N THR A 173 21.83 -2.19 3.38
CA THR A 173 20.64 -1.85 4.18
C THR A 173 19.62 -2.99 4.20
N PHE A 174 19.30 -3.57 3.05
CA PHE A 174 18.36 -4.69 2.99
C PHE A 174 18.98 -5.99 3.51
N MET A 175 20.22 -6.29 3.13
CA MET A 175 20.87 -7.56 3.45
C MET A 175 21.21 -7.71 4.93
N ASP A 176 21.45 -6.60 5.65
CA ASP A 176 21.64 -6.63 7.09
C ASP A 176 20.34 -7.07 7.79
N ASP A 177 19.19 -6.51 7.41
CA ASP A 177 17.88 -6.92 7.95
C ASP A 177 17.42 -8.32 7.47
N VAL A 178 17.93 -8.81 6.33
CA VAL A 178 17.74 -10.20 5.88
C VAL A 178 18.50 -11.16 6.80
N LYS A 179 19.76 -10.85 7.13
CA LYS A 179 20.60 -11.68 8.01
C LYS A 179 20.05 -11.73 9.44
N ASP A 180 19.51 -10.61 9.92
CA ASP A 180 18.86 -10.51 11.22
C ASP A 180 17.47 -11.18 11.24
N GLY A 181 17.02 -11.75 10.12
CA GLY A 181 15.74 -12.43 10.03
C GLY A 181 14.56 -11.48 10.26
N GLY A 182 14.66 -10.24 9.79
CA GLY A 182 13.66 -9.19 10.01
C GLY A 182 12.79 -8.83 8.80
N LEU A 183 13.32 -8.92 7.58
CA LEU A 183 12.63 -8.41 6.38
C LEU A 183 11.84 -9.49 5.59
N LEU A 184 12.45 -10.65 5.36
CA LEU A 184 11.89 -11.71 4.53
C LEU A 184 10.85 -12.55 5.28
N LEU A 185 9.89 -13.11 4.55
CA LEU A 185 8.83 -13.95 5.09
C LEU A 185 9.04 -15.43 4.70
N GLY A 186 9.10 -16.35 5.67
CA GLY A 186 9.33 -17.76 5.39
C GLY A 186 10.61 -18.04 4.58
N GLY A 187 10.50 -18.88 3.54
CA GLY A 187 11.62 -19.31 2.70
C GLY A 187 12.04 -18.32 1.59
N GLN A 188 11.73 -17.04 1.72
CA GLN A 188 12.10 -16.04 0.72
C GLN A 188 13.61 -15.84 0.62
N SER A 189 14.07 -15.51 -0.58
CA SER A 189 15.46 -15.13 -0.89
C SER A 189 15.49 -13.80 -1.61
N LEU A 190 16.47 -12.94 -1.30
CA LEU A 190 16.66 -11.64 -1.94
C LEU A 190 18.02 -11.60 -2.65
N ARG A 191 18.03 -11.16 -3.90
CA ARG A 191 19.24 -10.96 -4.70
C ARG A 191 19.22 -9.60 -5.38
N PHE A 192 20.41 -9.06 -5.59
CA PHE A 192 20.60 -7.81 -6.31
C PHE A 192 21.45 -8.07 -7.55
N LYS A 193 21.09 -7.40 -8.63
CA LYS A 193 21.82 -7.39 -9.90
C LYS A 193 22.00 -5.96 -10.35
N ARG A 194 23.09 -5.71 -11.07
CA ARG A 194 23.48 -4.37 -11.52
C ARG A 194 23.76 -4.40 -13.01
N TYR A 195 23.23 -3.40 -13.69
CA TYR A 195 23.38 -3.20 -15.12
C TYR A 195 23.67 -1.73 -15.37
N ASP A 196 24.62 -1.45 -16.25
CA ASP A 196 24.98 -0.11 -16.67
C ASP A 196 24.67 0.05 -18.15
N VAL A 197 24.02 1.16 -18.49
CA VAL A 197 23.60 1.49 -19.85
C VAL A 197 23.97 2.94 -20.11
N SER A 198 24.70 3.19 -21.19
CA SER A 198 24.91 4.56 -21.62
C SER A 198 23.65 5.11 -22.27
N LEU A 199 23.26 6.34 -21.90
CA LEU A 199 22.12 7.04 -22.49
C LEU A 199 22.27 7.19 -24.02
N SER A 200 23.50 7.30 -24.55
CA SER A 200 23.77 7.34 -26.00
C SER A 200 23.46 6.02 -26.70
N ASP A 201 23.64 4.91 -26.00
CA ASP A 201 23.51 3.55 -26.54
C ASP A 201 22.08 3.00 -26.34
N CYS A 202 21.22 3.76 -25.66
CA CYS A 202 19.82 3.45 -25.44
C CYS A 202 18.90 4.54 -26.05
N PRO A 203 18.52 4.40 -27.34
CA PRO A 203 17.61 5.33 -28.01
C PRO A 203 16.27 5.47 -27.28
N ILE A 204 15.76 4.37 -26.70
CA ILE A 204 14.51 4.34 -25.93
C ILE A 204 14.64 5.17 -24.65
N CYS A 205 15.76 5.06 -23.94
CA CYS A 205 16.02 5.84 -22.73
C CYS A 205 16.06 7.34 -23.03
N SER A 206 16.75 7.73 -24.11
CA SER A 206 16.79 9.11 -24.60
C SER A 206 15.40 9.61 -25.01
N PHE A 207 14.63 8.78 -25.73
CA PHE A 207 13.25 9.08 -26.10
C PHE A 207 12.34 9.24 -24.89
N ALA A 208 12.46 8.36 -23.89
CA ALA A 208 11.67 8.40 -22.67
C ALA A 208 11.87 9.72 -21.91
N ILE A 209 13.13 10.14 -21.71
CA ILE A 209 13.45 11.44 -21.09
C ILE A 209 12.88 12.59 -21.91
N SER A 210 13.15 12.64 -23.21
CA SER A 210 12.68 13.75 -24.06
C SER A 210 11.15 13.84 -24.08
N ARG A 211 10.44 12.71 -24.14
CA ARG A 211 8.98 12.69 -24.27
C ARG A 211 8.26 12.92 -22.94
N SER A 212 8.92 12.66 -21.83
CA SER A 212 8.36 12.84 -20.48
C SER A 212 8.78 14.16 -19.83
N THR A 213 9.61 14.96 -20.50
CA THR A 213 10.00 16.28 -20.01
C THR A 213 8.86 17.28 -20.24
N HIS A 214 8.38 17.87 -19.15
CA HIS A 214 7.35 18.92 -19.17
C HIS A 214 7.84 20.18 -18.45
N SER A 215 7.31 21.34 -18.83
CA SER A 215 7.58 22.61 -18.16
C SER A 215 6.43 23.02 -17.23
N TYR A 216 6.74 23.65 -16.11
CA TYR A 216 5.79 24.32 -15.24
C TYR A 216 6.29 25.72 -14.88
N SER A 217 5.36 26.63 -14.60
CA SER A 217 5.67 27.99 -14.16
C SER A 217 5.36 28.16 -12.68
N SER A 218 6.34 28.60 -11.89
CA SER A 218 6.15 29.02 -10.50
C SER A 218 6.19 30.54 -10.39
N ARG A 219 5.39 31.08 -9.48
CA ARG A 219 5.34 32.52 -9.17
C ARG A 219 6.16 32.76 -7.91
N PHE A 220 7.22 33.55 -8.04
CA PHE A 220 7.99 34.03 -6.89
C PHE A 220 7.73 35.51 -6.68
N LEU A 221 7.42 35.87 -5.43
CA LEU A 221 7.32 37.25 -5.00
C LEU A 221 8.67 37.64 -4.37
N PHE A 222 9.52 38.29 -5.16
CA PHE A 222 10.67 39.01 -4.64
C PHE A 222 10.19 40.44 -4.32
N GLU A 223 10.56 41.43 -5.14
CA GLU A 223 10.00 42.79 -5.10
C GLU A 223 8.84 42.98 -6.09
N ASN A 224 8.86 42.23 -7.21
CA ASN A 224 7.80 42.12 -8.22
C ASN A 224 7.51 40.65 -8.52
N TYR A 225 6.30 40.34 -8.98
CA TYR A 225 5.94 38.97 -9.40
C TYR A 225 6.81 38.52 -10.57
N THR A 226 7.69 37.55 -10.31
CA THR A 226 8.55 36.93 -11.34
C THR A 226 8.02 35.52 -11.62
N LEU A 227 7.81 35.22 -12.89
CA LEU A 227 7.48 33.87 -13.35
C LEU A 227 8.78 33.14 -13.69
N ILE A 228 9.04 32.04 -13.00
CA ILE A 228 10.16 31.14 -13.29
C ILE A 228 9.60 29.90 -13.97
N VAL A 229 10.12 29.58 -15.15
CA VAL A 229 9.77 28.36 -15.88
C VAL A 229 10.82 27.30 -15.54
N SER A 230 10.35 26.20 -14.98
CA SER A 230 11.17 25.04 -14.59
C SER A 230 10.69 23.80 -15.33
N GLU A 231 11.58 22.84 -15.52
CA GLU A 231 11.28 21.56 -16.19
C GLU A 231 11.19 20.43 -15.14
N TYR A 232 10.37 19.42 -15.42
CA TYR A 232 10.25 18.21 -14.61
C TYR A 232 9.98 17.00 -15.51
N LEU A 233 10.19 15.80 -14.97
CA LEU A 233 9.87 14.55 -15.64
C LEU A 233 8.53 14.01 -15.14
N ASP A 234 7.59 13.75 -16.04
CA ASP A 234 6.34 13.06 -15.71
C ASP A 234 6.63 11.57 -15.48
N SER A 235 6.47 11.13 -14.23
CA SER A 235 6.82 9.76 -13.84
C SER A 235 5.92 8.71 -14.48
N LYS A 236 4.63 9.03 -14.69
CA LYS A 236 3.66 8.11 -15.30
C LYS A 236 3.95 7.94 -16.78
N ARG A 237 4.35 9.02 -17.46
CA ARG A 237 4.74 8.94 -18.86
C ARG A 237 6.03 8.15 -19.04
N LEU A 238 7.02 8.34 -18.16
CA LEU A 238 8.23 7.52 -18.14
C LEU A 238 7.89 6.05 -17.91
N HIS A 239 7.09 5.75 -16.88
CA HIS A 239 6.63 4.39 -16.57
C HIS A 239 6.00 3.72 -17.78
N GLN A 240 5.03 4.40 -18.43
CA GLN A 240 4.37 3.87 -19.61
C GLN A 240 5.37 3.54 -20.73
N ILE A 241 6.29 4.45 -21.07
CA ILE A 241 7.26 4.23 -22.16
C ILE A 241 8.20 3.05 -21.84
N LEU A 242 8.67 2.95 -20.59
CA LEU A 242 9.55 1.86 -20.16
C LEU A 242 8.82 0.51 -20.16
N SER A 243 7.58 0.46 -19.67
CA SER A 243 6.75 -0.75 -19.69
C SER A 243 6.44 -1.20 -21.13
N ASP A 244 6.13 -0.27 -22.03
CA ASP A 244 5.81 -0.57 -23.42
C ASP A 244 7.03 -1.06 -24.22
N SER A 245 8.25 -0.81 -23.73
CA SER A 245 9.52 -1.11 -24.43
C SER A 245 10.42 -2.11 -23.68
N ASP A 246 9.87 -2.92 -22.77
CA ASP A 246 10.64 -3.79 -21.87
C ASP A 246 11.57 -4.75 -22.61
N ASP A 247 11.09 -5.41 -23.67
CA ASP A 247 11.87 -6.35 -24.48
C ASP A 247 13.08 -5.71 -25.17
N GLU A 248 12.94 -4.46 -25.59
CA GLU A 248 13.98 -3.72 -26.30
C GLU A 248 15.03 -3.18 -25.32
N LEU A 249 14.57 -2.73 -24.14
CA LEU A 249 15.43 -2.35 -23.03
C LEU A 249 16.25 -3.54 -22.53
N ARG A 250 15.62 -4.71 -22.34
CA ARG A 250 16.32 -5.96 -21.99
C ARG A 250 17.39 -6.31 -23.00
N ARG A 251 17.10 -6.20 -24.30
CA ARG A 251 18.09 -6.42 -25.36
C ARG A 251 19.23 -5.40 -25.32
N ALA A 252 18.94 -4.12 -25.10
CA ALA A 252 19.96 -3.08 -24.97
C ALA A 252 20.89 -3.33 -23.76
N MET A 253 20.38 -3.98 -22.71
CA MET A 253 21.12 -4.37 -21.52
C MET A 253 21.85 -5.72 -21.65
N GLY A 254 21.73 -6.43 -22.78
CA GLY A 254 22.29 -7.78 -22.95
C GLY A 254 21.61 -8.85 -22.07
N LEU A 255 20.37 -8.61 -21.66
CA LEU A 255 19.58 -9.55 -20.87
C LEU A 255 18.87 -10.53 -21.81
N HIS A 256 19.26 -11.80 -21.76
CA HIS A 256 18.68 -12.86 -22.58
C HIS A 256 17.95 -13.95 -21.78
N GLU A 257 18.16 -14.02 -20.46
CA GLU A 257 17.55 -15.03 -19.61
C GLU A 257 16.36 -14.47 -18.83
N GLU A 258 15.23 -15.18 -18.90
CA GLU A 258 14.10 -14.95 -18.01
C GLU A 258 14.44 -15.45 -16.60
N GLU A 259 14.27 -14.57 -15.62
CA GLU A 259 14.49 -14.92 -14.23
C GLU A 259 13.22 -15.48 -13.61
N ILE A 260 13.37 -16.60 -12.90
CA ILE A 260 12.27 -17.18 -12.13
C ILE A 260 12.13 -16.43 -10.81
N GLY A 261 10.97 -15.83 -10.59
CA GLY A 261 10.59 -15.13 -9.37
C GLY A 261 10.13 -13.71 -9.64
N ARG A 262 10.08 -12.91 -8.57
CA ARG A 262 9.70 -11.51 -8.66
C ARG A 262 10.90 -10.63 -8.95
N VAL A 263 10.95 -10.11 -10.17
CA VAL A 263 11.95 -9.13 -10.60
C VAL A 263 11.41 -7.72 -10.42
N LEU A 264 12.16 -6.85 -9.76
CA LEU A 264 11.88 -5.42 -9.64
C LEU A 264 13.02 -4.62 -10.31
N PRO A 265 12.82 -4.11 -11.53
CA PRO A 265 13.75 -3.16 -12.14
C PRO A 265 13.69 -1.80 -11.41
N VAL A 266 14.87 -1.26 -11.14
CA VAL A 266 15.11 0.06 -10.54
C VAL A 266 15.91 0.88 -11.56
N TYR A 267 15.19 1.66 -12.35
CA TYR A 267 15.78 2.55 -13.35
C TYR A 267 16.29 3.82 -12.68
N VAL A 268 17.58 4.09 -12.82
CA VAL A 268 18.21 5.31 -12.30
C VAL A 268 18.76 6.12 -13.46
N PHE A 269 18.08 7.21 -13.80
CA PHE A 269 18.51 8.17 -14.81
C PHE A 269 19.50 9.15 -14.19
N ASP A 270 20.79 8.89 -14.37
CA ASP A 270 21.89 9.77 -13.99
C ASP A 270 22.20 10.71 -15.16
N LEU A 271 21.48 11.82 -15.20
CA LEU A 271 21.50 12.74 -16.34
C LEU A 271 22.62 13.77 -16.18
N ASP A 272 23.41 13.91 -17.25
CA ASP A 272 24.50 14.89 -17.36
C ASP A 272 24.02 16.36 -17.53
N TYR A 273 22.78 16.66 -17.12
CA TYR A 273 22.13 17.96 -17.28
C TYR A 273 22.46 18.91 -16.12
N SER A 274 22.73 20.17 -16.44
CA SER A 274 22.93 21.25 -15.45
C SER A 274 21.63 21.78 -14.87
N LYS A 275 20.53 21.66 -15.62
CA LYS A 275 19.19 21.98 -15.14
C LYS A 275 18.71 20.91 -14.16
N LEU A 276 18.04 21.35 -13.09
CA LEU A 276 17.35 20.44 -12.16
C LEU A 276 16.16 19.79 -12.86
N LEU A 277 16.13 18.46 -12.87
CA LEU A 277 14.97 17.66 -13.26
C LEU A 277 14.60 16.73 -12.12
N MET A 278 13.35 16.83 -11.66
CA MET A 278 12.77 15.98 -10.63
C MET A 278 11.55 15.25 -11.21
N LEU A 279 11.20 14.10 -10.64
CA LEU A 279 9.98 13.37 -10.99
C LEU A 279 8.78 14.07 -10.37
N ASP A 280 7.79 14.38 -11.20
CA ASP A 280 6.56 15.06 -10.81
C ASP A 280 6.82 16.32 -9.97
N ARG A 281 7.90 17.05 -10.31
CA ARG A 281 8.40 18.29 -9.66
C ARG A 281 9.07 18.10 -8.30
N TYR A 282 8.74 17.05 -7.55
CA TYR A 282 9.11 16.94 -6.13
C TYR A 282 9.98 15.73 -5.79
N HIS A 283 9.90 14.65 -6.56
CA HIS A 283 10.44 13.36 -6.17
C HIS A 283 11.77 13.07 -6.87
N GLN A 284 12.72 12.52 -6.13
CA GLN A 284 13.94 11.94 -6.71
C GLN A 284 13.70 10.51 -7.20
N SER A 285 12.73 9.81 -6.57
CA SER A 285 12.39 8.42 -6.87
C SER A 285 10.89 8.19 -6.70
N VAL A 286 10.29 7.45 -7.62
CA VAL A 286 8.87 7.08 -7.61
C VAL A 286 8.75 5.56 -7.74
N ALA A 287 7.89 4.98 -6.90
CA ALA A 287 7.59 3.56 -6.88
C ALA A 287 6.29 3.26 -7.66
N PHE A 288 6.38 2.36 -8.63
CA PHE A 288 5.25 1.74 -9.32
C PHE A 288 5.08 0.29 -8.84
N ARG A 289 4.03 -0.40 -9.30
CA ARG A 289 3.78 -1.79 -8.90
C ARG A 289 4.86 -2.75 -9.41
N ASP A 290 5.42 -2.43 -10.57
CA ASP A 290 6.27 -3.26 -11.42
C ASP A 290 7.69 -2.71 -11.56
N MET A 291 7.95 -1.43 -11.25
CA MET A 291 9.28 -0.85 -11.32
C MET A 291 9.48 0.33 -10.35
N VAL A 292 10.73 0.74 -10.17
CA VAL A 292 11.10 2.00 -9.52
C VAL A 292 11.83 2.87 -10.55
N ILE A 293 11.51 4.16 -10.57
CA ILE A 293 12.19 5.14 -11.42
C ILE A 293 12.78 6.21 -10.52
N ALA A 294 14.08 6.46 -10.65
CA ALA A 294 14.79 7.53 -9.98
C ALA A 294 15.53 8.42 -10.99
N VAL A 295 15.70 9.69 -10.64
CA VAL A 295 16.43 10.67 -11.45
C VAL A 295 17.38 11.46 -10.57
N ARG A 296 18.57 11.74 -11.10
CA ARG A 296 19.45 12.79 -10.59
C ARG A 296 20.06 13.60 -11.73
N THR A 297 20.50 14.81 -11.41
CA THR A 297 21.14 15.75 -12.35
C THR A 297 22.43 16.31 -11.72
N LYS A 298 23.16 17.18 -12.43
CA LYS A 298 24.37 17.83 -11.90
C LYS A 298 24.08 18.84 -10.78
N SER A 299 22.84 19.32 -10.65
CA SER A 299 22.46 20.18 -9.54
C SER A 299 22.62 19.42 -8.22
N PRO A 300 23.39 19.92 -7.25
CA PRO A 300 23.64 19.20 -6.01
C PRO A 300 22.51 19.34 -5.00
N GLN A 301 21.76 20.45 -5.03
CA GLN A 301 20.72 20.74 -4.07
C GLN A 301 19.57 21.56 -4.67
N THR A 302 18.40 21.50 -4.03
CA THR A 302 17.26 22.39 -4.29
C THR A 302 16.52 22.72 -3.00
N VAL A 303 15.88 23.90 -2.97
CA VAL A 303 14.94 24.24 -1.91
C VAL A 303 13.65 23.45 -2.16
N SER A 304 13.19 22.71 -1.16
CA SER A 304 11.91 22.01 -1.24
C SER A 304 10.76 22.90 -0.75
N ASP A 305 9.53 22.50 -1.11
CA ASP A 305 8.30 23.13 -0.62
C ASP A 305 8.00 22.80 0.85
N TYR A 306 8.84 22.01 1.51
CA TYR A 306 8.68 21.62 2.90
C TYR A 306 9.49 22.52 3.84
N SER A 307 9.00 22.63 5.07
CA SER A 307 9.68 23.29 6.16
C SER A 307 9.68 22.42 7.40
N CYS A 308 10.74 22.56 8.20
CA CYS A 308 10.82 21.96 9.53
C CYS A 308 11.52 22.91 10.49
N ASN A 309 11.03 22.96 11.72
CA ASN A 309 11.56 23.78 12.81
C ASN A 309 11.79 25.25 12.40
N GLY A 310 10.88 25.80 11.59
CA GLY A 310 10.95 27.16 11.05
C GLY A 310 12.00 27.41 9.95
N ARG A 311 12.55 26.38 9.31
CA ARG A 311 13.48 26.49 8.16
C ARG A 311 12.97 25.69 6.97
N HIS A 312 13.28 26.14 5.74
CA HIS A 312 13.01 25.35 4.54
C HIS A 312 13.88 24.09 4.52
N VAL A 313 13.32 22.96 4.12
CA VAL A 313 14.06 21.73 3.91
C VAL A 313 14.82 21.83 2.59
N ILE A 314 16.13 21.62 2.63
CA ILE A 314 17.00 21.57 1.45
C ILE A 314 17.18 20.11 1.05
N THR A 315 16.80 19.78 -0.17
CA THR A 315 16.93 18.43 -0.72
C THR A 315 18.29 18.31 -1.40
N GLN A 316 19.09 17.32 -1.01
CA GLN A 316 20.32 16.93 -1.70
C GLN A 316 19.96 16.07 -2.91
N THR A 317 19.87 16.70 -4.09
CA THR A 317 19.27 16.09 -5.29
C THR A 317 20.13 14.97 -5.89
N ARG A 318 21.40 14.89 -5.50
CA ARG A 318 22.32 13.81 -5.91
C ARG A 318 22.31 12.60 -4.98
N GLU A 319 21.80 12.73 -3.75
CA GLU A 319 21.67 11.63 -2.78
C GLU A 319 20.37 10.85 -3.06
N LEU A 320 20.51 9.67 -3.66
CA LEU A 320 19.42 8.81 -4.09
C LEU A 320 19.24 7.57 -3.22
N GLU A 321 20.20 7.22 -2.35
CA GLU A 321 20.17 5.95 -1.62
C GLU A 321 18.91 5.82 -0.78
N ARG A 322 18.57 6.84 0.02
CA ARG A 322 17.37 6.84 0.86
C ARG A 322 16.07 6.84 0.03
N PRO A 323 15.87 7.72 -0.97
CA PRO A 323 14.70 7.66 -1.85
C PRO A 323 14.52 6.31 -2.58
N ILE A 324 15.61 5.69 -3.04
CA ILE A 324 15.59 4.39 -3.72
C ILE A 324 15.18 3.29 -2.72
N ILE A 325 15.76 3.26 -1.51
CA ILE A 325 15.37 2.30 -0.46
C ILE A 325 13.87 2.41 -0.17
N GLY A 326 13.35 3.61 0.03
CA GLY A 326 11.92 3.84 0.25
C GLY A 326 11.06 3.39 -0.94
N SER A 327 11.54 3.57 -2.16
CA SER A 327 10.78 3.18 -3.36
C SER A 327 10.78 1.66 -3.58
N ILE A 328 11.90 0.98 -3.31
CA ILE A 328 11.99 -0.48 -3.33
C ILE A 328 11.04 -1.09 -2.29
N LEU A 329 10.98 -0.53 -1.06
CA LEU A 329 10.05 -1.00 -0.03
C LEU A 329 8.58 -0.93 -0.47
N GLN A 330 8.21 0.16 -1.16
CA GLN A 330 6.87 0.33 -1.73
C GLN A 330 6.58 -0.69 -2.83
N SER A 331 7.45 -0.79 -3.83
CA SER A 331 7.21 -1.66 -4.98
C SER A 331 7.33 -3.14 -4.61
N MET A 332 8.40 -3.55 -3.95
CA MET A 332 8.70 -4.96 -3.64
C MET A 332 7.79 -5.51 -2.53
N TRP A 333 7.49 -4.74 -1.49
CA TRP A 333 6.77 -5.24 -0.31
C TRP A 333 5.49 -4.44 0.04
N GLY A 334 5.07 -3.51 -0.80
CA GLY A 334 3.83 -2.76 -0.60
C GLY A 334 3.86 -1.83 0.61
N VAL A 335 5.04 -1.57 1.20
CA VAL A 335 5.17 -0.78 2.43
C VAL A 335 4.82 0.67 2.12
N SER A 336 3.75 1.18 2.74
CA SER A 336 3.33 2.57 2.55
C SER A 336 4.32 3.55 3.20
N PRO A 337 4.57 4.72 2.59
CA PRO A 337 5.28 5.81 3.24
C PRO A 337 4.65 6.16 4.59
N THR A 338 5.47 6.50 5.58
CA THR A 338 5.03 6.71 6.97
C THR A 338 4.11 7.92 7.17
N HIS A 339 4.05 8.86 6.22
CA HIS A 339 3.08 9.96 6.24
C HIS A 339 1.75 9.64 5.54
N LEU A 340 1.60 8.48 4.92
CA LEU A 340 0.39 8.16 4.17
C LEU A 340 -0.47 7.16 4.94
N LEU A 341 -1.74 7.53 5.12
CA LEU A 341 -2.76 6.73 5.82
C LEU A 341 -4.00 6.61 4.94
N TRP A 342 -4.62 5.43 4.88
CA TRP A 342 -5.91 5.26 4.24
C TRP A 342 -7.05 5.50 5.24
N SER A 343 -7.99 6.38 4.89
CA SER A 343 -9.23 6.58 5.65
C SER A 343 -10.40 5.98 4.91
N SER A 344 -10.95 4.88 5.45
CA SER A 344 -12.18 4.28 4.93
C SER A 344 -13.39 5.23 5.04
N ARG A 345 -13.40 6.12 6.04
CA ARG A 345 -14.49 7.10 6.24
C ARG A 345 -14.50 8.18 5.16
N HIS A 346 -13.32 8.69 4.80
CA HIS A 346 -13.19 9.70 3.75
C HIS A 346 -13.03 9.11 2.36
N ASN A 347 -12.84 7.78 2.27
CA ASN A 347 -12.51 7.06 1.05
C ASN A 347 -11.32 7.72 0.31
N SER A 348 -10.33 8.17 1.08
CA SER A 348 -9.20 8.93 0.58
C SER A 348 -7.94 8.62 1.38
N THR A 349 -6.78 8.92 0.77
CA THR A 349 -5.50 8.90 1.47
C THR A 349 -5.35 10.21 2.22
N LEU A 350 -5.05 10.12 3.51
CA LEU A 350 -4.71 11.23 4.39
C LEU A 350 -3.18 11.35 4.48
N VAL A 351 -2.72 12.60 4.59
CA VAL A 351 -1.31 12.92 4.78
C VAL A 351 -1.09 13.37 6.23
N ASP A 352 -0.16 12.74 6.93
CA ASP A 352 0.23 13.07 8.30
C ASP A 352 1.75 12.95 8.48
N TYR A 353 2.45 14.08 8.57
CA TYR A 353 3.91 14.08 8.68
C TYR A 353 4.45 13.73 10.07
N THR A 354 3.59 13.41 11.04
CA THR A 354 3.99 12.97 12.39
C THR A 354 5.09 11.91 12.38
N TRP A 355 4.94 10.89 11.53
CA TRP A 355 5.86 9.74 11.46
C TRP A 355 6.85 9.82 10.30
N SER A 356 7.00 10.98 9.67
CA SER A 356 7.98 11.21 8.59
C SER A 356 9.33 11.72 9.09
N ILE A 357 9.59 11.56 10.37
CA ILE A 357 10.84 11.92 11.02
C ILE A 357 11.35 10.75 11.88
N GLY A 358 12.63 10.75 12.22
CA GLY A 358 13.26 9.66 12.98
C GLY A 358 13.72 8.53 12.07
N HIS A 359 13.45 7.28 12.45
CA HIS A 359 13.99 6.10 11.78
C HIS A 359 13.08 5.62 10.65
N THR A 360 13.12 6.33 9.52
CA THR A 360 12.33 5.97 8.34
C THR A 360 13.02 6.45 7.07
N PRO A 361 13.07 5.65 6.00
CA PRO A 361 13.55 6.12 4.70
C PRO A 361 12.53 7.03 4.00
N PHE A 362 11.31 7.15 4.53
CA PHE A 362 10.21 7.87 3.90
C PHE A 362 10.12 9.34 4.33
N GLY A 363 9.51 10.13 3.45
CA GLY A 363 9.20 11.54 3.72
C GLY A 363 10.42 12.47 3.57
N PRO A 364 10.20 13.78 3.69
CA PRO A 364 11.24 14.78 3.49
C PRO A 364 12.01 15.13 4.78
N PHE A 365 11.53 14.71 5.96
CA PHE A 365 12.06 15.17 7.26
C PHE A 365 13.03 14.18 7.93
N SER A 366 13.18 12.97 7.40
CA SER A 366 14.17 12.01 7.87
C SER A 366 15.37 11.92 6.92
N GLU A 367 16.55 11.82 7.52
CA GLU A 367 17.83 11.56 6.85
C GLU A 367 18.24 10.08 6.92
N THR A 368 17.46 9.23 7.61
CA THR A 368 17.86 7.85 7.88
C THR A 368 17.58 6.95 6.68
N SER A 369 18.56 6.15 6.27
CA SER A 369 18.41 5.15 5.20
C SER A 369 18.11 3.74 5.73
N SER A 370 18.39 3.45 7.00
CA SER A 370 18.14 2.13 7.61
C SER A 370 16.66 1.89 7.93
N LEU A 371 16.30 0.61 8.13
CA LEU A 371 14.94 0.17 8.36
C LEU A 371 14.63 0.04 9.86
N SER A 372 13.46 0.54 10.25
CA SER A 372 12.88 0.29 11.56
C SER A 372 12.02 -0.99 11.57
N PHE A 373 11.57 -1.43 12.74
CA PHE A 373 10.67 -2.58 12.83
C PHE A 373 9.38 -2.37 12.02
N VAL A 374 8.93 -1.12 11.85
CA VAL A 374 7.68 -0.81 11.14
C VAL A 374 7.75 -1.22 9.68
N GLN A 375 8.84 -0.87 8.98
CA GLN A 375 8.99 -1.25 7.58
C GLN A 375 9.16 -2.77 7.43
N LYS A 376 9.85 -3.41 8.36
CA LYS A 376 10.09 -4.86 8.39
C LYS A 376 8.82 -5.67 8.61
N ASP A 377 8.07 -5.34 9.66
CA ASP A 377 6.81 -6.00 9.98
C ASP A 377 5.75 -5.72 8.90
N ALA A 378 5.70 -4.49 8.37
CA ALA A 378 4.82 -4.16 7.25
C ALA A 378 5.13 -5.00 6.01
N ALA A 379 6.42 -5.18 5.67
CA ALA A 379 6.82 -5.95 4.49
C ALA A 379 6.30 -7.40 4.54
N ARG A 380 6.39 -8.04 5.71
CA ARG A 380 5.87 -9.40 5.95
C ARG A 380 4.34 -9.44 5.97
N ARG A 381 3.73 -8.52 6.72
CA ARG A 381 2.28 -8.42 6.86
C ARG A 381 1.58 -8.21 5.52
N ASN A 382 2.14 -7.37 4.66
CA ASN A 382 1.51 -7.00 3.39
C ASN A 382 1.36 -8.17 2.42
N VAL A 383 2.34 -9.09 2.42
CA VAL A 383 2.27 -10.33 1.64
C VAL A 383 1.11 -11.20 2.14
N LEU A 384 0.99 -11.35 3.46
CA LEU A 384 -0.09 -12.13 4.08
C LEU A 384 -1.47 -11.49 3.85
N LEU A 385 -1.58 -10.17 3.95
CA LEU A 385 -2.83 -9.46 3.66
C LEU A 385 -3.26 -9.62 2.20
N THR A 386 -2.31 -9.55 1.28
CA THR A 386 -2.59 -9.76 -0.15
C THR A 386 -3.06 -11.19 -0.40
N SER A 387 -2.40 -12.18 0.20
CA SER A 387 -2.79 -13.60 0.11
C SER A 387 -4.19 -13.82 0.71
N LEU A 388 -4.48 -13.32 1.92
CA LEU A 388 -5.80 -13.44 2.53
C LEU A 388 -6.89 -12.77 1.71
N ASN A 389 -6.62 -11.60 1.13
CA ASN A 389 -7.58 -10.92 0.25
C ASN A 389 -7.87 -11.77 -0.99
N TYR A 390 -6.84 -12.37 -1.60
CA TYR A 390 -7.02 -13.27 -2.74
C TYR A 390 -7.83 -14.52 -2.36
N THR A 391 -7.55 -15.14 -1.20
CA THR A 391 -8.31 -16.29 -0.70
C THR A 391 -9.78 -15.91 -0.46
N ILE A 392 -10.06 -14.74 0.10
CA ILE A 392 -11.43 -14.24 0.32
C ILE A 392 -12.15 -13.99 -1.02
N SER A 393 -11.52 -13.27 -1.96
CA SER A 393 -12.09 -13.02 -3.29
C SER A 393 -12.39 -14.33 -4.02
N SER A 394 -11.45 -15.27 -4.03
CA SER A 394 -11.64 -16.58 -4.65
C SER A 394 -12.78 -17.39 -3.99
N ALA A 395 -12.93 -17.29 -2.66
CA ALA A 395 -14.02 -17.95 -1.96
C ALA A 395 -15.38 -17.32 -2.33
N ILE A 396 -15.44 -16.00 -2.51
CA ILE A 396 -16.65 -15.30 -3.01
C ILE A 396 -17.00 -15.79 -4.41
N ASP A 397 -16.03 -15.86 -5.32
CA ASP A 397 -16.27 -16.34 -6.69
C ASP A 397 -16.86 -17.75 -6.73
N VAL A 398 -16.37 -18.64 -5.84
CA VAL A 398 -16.95 -19.98 -5.70
C VAL A 398 -18.38 -19.94 -5.19
N LEU A 399 -18.68 -19.12 -4.17
CA LEU A 399 -20.04 -18.98 -3.64
C LEU A 399 -21.01 -18.41 -4.68
N ASP A 400 -20.56 -17.45 -5.48
CA ASP A 400 -21.35 -16.88 -6.57
C ASP A 400 -21.63 -17.92 -7.66
N SER A 401 -20.64 -18.74 -8.01
CA SER A 401 -20.82 -19.88 -8.91
C SER A 401 -21.85 -20.87 -8.36
N ILE A 402 -21.78 -21.23 -7.08
CA ILE A 402 -22.78 -22.10 -6.44
C ILE A 402 -24.18 -21.47 -6.50
N SER A 403 -24.28 -20.17 -6.20
CA SER A 403 -25.55 -19.42 -6.24
C SER A 403 -26.16 -19.41 -7.64
N ALA A 404 -25.35 -19.15 -8.67
CA ALA A 404 -25.79 -19.13 -10.06
C ALA A 404 -26.36 -20.47 -10.55
N HIS A 405 -25.87 -21.60 -9.99
CA HIS A 405 -26.34 -22.94 -10.33
C HIS A 405 -27.45 -23.47 -9.40
N GLY A 406 -28.15 -22.58 -8.69
CA GLY A 406 -29.33 -22.93 -7.90
C GLY A 406 -29.04 -23.44 -6.48
N GLY A 407 -27.82 -23.20 -5.98
CA GLY A 407 -27.41 -23.49 -4.61
C GLY A 407 -26.61 -24.79 -4.44
N ASP A 408 -25.93 -24.89 -3.30
CA ASP A 408 -25.00 -25.98 -2.96
C ASP A 408 -25.66 -27.36 -3.05
N ARG A 409 -26.90 -27.51 -2.54
CA ARG A 409 -27.64 -28.78 -2.55
C ARG A 409 -28.06 -29.26 -3.93
N LYS A 410 -28.27 -28.34 -4.88
CA LYS A 410 -28.67 -28.70 -6.25
C LYS A 410 -27.44 -29.01 -7.10
N LEU A 411 -26.40 -28.20 -6.94
CA LEU A 411 -25.14 -28.34 -7.67
C LEU A 411 -24.35 -29.57 -7.20
N LEU A 412 -24.19 -29.75 -5.89
CA LEU A 412 -23.36 -30.79 -5.30
C LEU A 412 -24.21 -32.00 -4.90
N LYS A 413 -23.94 -33.16 -5.52
CA LYS A 413 -24.53 -34.46 -5.12
C LYS A 413 -24.12 -34.82 -3.68
N GLN A 414 -24.84 -35.72 -3.01
CA GLN A 414 -24.66 -36.03 -1.57
C GLN A 414 -23.20 -36.27 -1.13
N GLY A 415 -22.39 -37.00 -1.91
CA GLY A 415 -20.97 -37.22 -1.58
C GLY A 415 -20.13 -35.94 -1.66
N ASN A 416 -20.25 -35.20 -2.77
CA ASN A 416 -19.52 -33.95 -3.01
C ASN A 416 -19.97 -32.83 -2.05
N HIS A 417 -21.23 -32.86 -1.61
CA HIS A 417 -21.76 -31.91 -0.62
C HIS A 417 -21.10 -32.08 0.74
N ALA A 418 -20.96 -33.32 1.22
CA ALA A 418 -20.28 -33.59 2.48
C ALA A 418 -18.80 -33.17 2.43
N GLU A 419 -18.11 -33.45 1.34
CA GLU A 419 -16.71 -33.03 1.15
C GLU A 419 -16.58 -31.50 1.11
N PHE A 420 -17.44 -30.81 0.35
CA PHE A 420 -17.48 -29.35 0.32
C PHE A 420 -17.63 -28.75 1.72
N VAL A 421 -18.59 -29.24 2.51
CA VAL A 421 -18.83 -28.75 3.89
C VAL A 421 -17.61 -28.99 4.78
N GLN A 422 -16.96 -30.14 4.68
CA GLN A 422 -15.73 -30.43 5.43
C GLN A 422 -14.60 -29.47 5.05
N ARG A 423 -14.33 -29.30 3.76
CA ARG A 423 -13.31 -28.38 3.24
C ARG A 423 -13.58 -26.94 3.64
N TRP A 424 -14.83 -26.50 3.56
CA TRP A 424 -15.24 -25.17 3.97
C TRP A 424 -14.97 -24.92 5.46
N ASN A 425 -15.28 -25.91 6.30
CA ASN A 425 -14.98 -25.83 7.73
C ASN A 425 -13.47 -25.76 8.02
N PHE A 426 -12.65 -26.54 7.30
CA PHE A 426 -11.19 -26.47 7.42
C PHE A 426 -10.63 -25.14 6.95
N LEU A 427 -11.08 -24.62 5.80
CA LEU A 427 -10.73 -23.29 5.29
C LEU A 427 -11.00 -22.23 6.36
N LYS A 428 -12.22 -22.20 6.91
CA LYS A 428 -12.61 -21.27 7.97
C LYS A 428 -11.73 -21.40 9.23
N TYR A 429 -11.41 -22.62 9.64
CA TYR A 429 -10.52 -22.86 10.78
C TYR A 429 -9.11 -22.32 10.54
N LYS A 430 -8.52 -22.64 9.38
CA LYS A 430 -7.17 -22.20 9.02
C LYS A 430 -7.08 -20.68 8.88
N LEU A 431 -8.08 -20.04 8.27
CA LEU A 431 -8.14 -18.57 8.19
C LEU A 431 -8.21 -17.92 9.58
N LYS A 432 -9.00 -18.47 10.51
CA LYS A 432 -9.03 -18.00 11.91
C LYS A 432 -7.67 -18.13 12.59
N LYS A 433 -6.96 -19.24 12.35
CA LYS A 433 -5.61 -19.45 12.90
C LYS A 433 -4.57 -18.52 12.28
N ALA A 434 -4.66 -18.25 10.98
CA ALA A 434 -3.82 -17.26 10.30
C ALA A 434 -4.01 -15.85 10.89
N VAL A 435 -5.26 -15.42 11.08
CA VAL A 435 -5.58 -14.12 11.71
C VAL A 435 -5.10 -14.07 13.16
N SER A 436 -5.25 -15.16 13.92
CA SER A 436 -4.74 -15.26 15.28
C SER A 436 -3.21 -15.17 15.31
N ALA A 437 -2.49 -15.82 14.40
CA ALA A 437 -1.04 -15.72 14.34
C ALA A 437 -0.59 -14.29 13.98
N LEU A 438 -1.26 -13.67 13.00
CA LEU A 438 -1.03 -12.26 12.63
C LEU A 438 -1.22 -11.30 13.81
N SER A 439 -2.22 -11.52 14.68
CA SER A 439 -2.46 -10.65 15.83
C SER A 439 -1.36 -10.73 16.89
N HIS A 440 -0.62 -11.83 16.94
CA HIS A 440 0.56 -12.00 17.80
C HIS A 440 1.86 -11.66 17.08
N LEU A 441 1.79 -11.11 15.84
CA LEU A 441 2.93 -10.76 15.00
C LEU A 441 3.84 -11.96 14.66
N ASP A 442 3.25 -13.16 14.66
CA ASP A 442 3.87 -14.41 14.19
C ASP A 442 3.53 -14.60 12.70
N PHE A 443 4.36 -13.98 11.86
CA PHE A 443 4.14 -13.97 10.42
C PHE A 443 4.39 -15.33 9.76
N ASP A 444 5.29 -16.15 10.30
CA ASP A 444 5.61 -17.46 9.73
C ASP A 444 4.49 -18.47 10.00
N MET A 445 3.93 -18.47 11.22
CA MET A 445 2.76 -19.29 11.52
C MET A 445 1.54 -18.82 10.72
N ALA A 446 1.38 -17.51 10.54
CA ALA A 446 0.33 -16.97 9.69
C ALA A 446 0.48 -17.42 8.22
N LEU A 447 1.70 -17.39 7.68
CA LEU A 447 2.01 -17.89 6.34
C LEU A 447 1.67 -19.37 6.20
N TYR A 448 2.06 -20.18 7.18
CA TYR A 448 1.77 -21.61 7.20
C TYR A 448 0.27 -21.89 7.07
N TYR A 449 -0.55 -21.25 7.92
CA TYR A 449 -2.00 -21.43 7.86
C TYR A 449 -2.63 -20.84 6.58
N SER A 450 -2.14 -19.70 6.10
CA SER A 450 -2.61 -19.08 4.84
C SER A 450 -2.40 -20.02 3.66
N ARG A 451 -1.16 -20.50 3.47
CA ARG A 451 -0.83 -21.47 2.40
C ARG A 451 -1.54 -22.80 2.56
N SER A 452 -1.69 -23.29 3.79
CA SER A 452 -2.46 -24.51 4.06
C SER A 452 -3.94 -24.35 3.68
N SER A 453 -4.48 -23.13 3.76
CA SER A 453 -5.87 -22.82 3.42
C SER A 453 -6.12 -22.79 1.91
N ASP A 454 -5.11 -22.41 1.11
CA ASP A 454 -5.20 -22.40 -0.35
C ASP A 454 -5.50 -23.79 -0.92
N TYR A 455 -4.99 -24.86 -0.29
CA TYR A 455 -5.31 -26.24 -0.66
C TYR A 455 -6.80 -26.55 -0.51
N ASP A 456 -7.43 -26.13 0.60
CA ASP A 456 -8.86 -26.39 0.80
C ASP A 456 -9.70 -25.57 -0.17
N LEU A 457 -9.31 -24.32 -0.42
CA LEU A 457 -9.98 -23.45 -1.39
C LEU A 457 -9.88 -24.01 -2.81
N PHE A 458 -8.71 -24.51 -3.22
CA PHE A 458 -8.52 -25.14 -4.52
C PHE A 458 -9.38 -26.41 -4.66
N SER A 459 -9.44 -27.25 -3.63
CA SER A 459 -10.32 -28.43 -3.62
C SER A 459 -11.79 -28.03 -3.75
N ILE A 460 -12.23 -27.02 -3.00
CA ILE A 460 -13.60 -26.47 -3.07
C ILE A 460 -13.90 -25.97 -4.50
N HIS A 461 -13.01 -25.18 -5.09
CA HIS A 461 -13.17 -24.67 -6.44
C HIS A 461 -13.29 -25.82 -7.46
N SER A 462 -12.42 -26.84 -7.34
CA SER A 462 -12.44 -28.01 -8.22
C SER A 462 -13.76 -28.79 -8.12
N LEU A 463 -14.26 -29.03 -6.89
CA LEU A 463 -15.53 -29.71 -6.66
C LEU A 463 -16.71 -28.97 -7.31
N VAL A 464 -16.74 -27.65 -7.18
CA VAL A 464 -17.80 -26.80 -7.74
C VAL A 464 -17.70 -26.74 -9.26
N TYR A 465 -16.50 -26.62 -9.81
CA TYR A 465 -16.26 -26.60 -11.25
C TYR A 465 -16.63 -27.92 -11.93
N GLU A 466 -16.25 -29.05 -11.37
CA GLU A 466 -16.64 -30.37 -11.91
C GLU A 466 -18.16 -30.60 -11.81
N ALA A 467 -18.79 -30.11 -10.75
CA ALA A 467 -20.22 -30.22 -10.57
C ALA A 467 -20.98 -29.35 -11.59
N SER A 468 -20.48 -28.14 -11.89
CA SER A 468 -21.13 -27.24 -12.84
C SER A 468 -21.06 -27.77 -14.27
N GLN A 469 -19.95 -28.42 -14.65
CA GLN A 469 -19.83 -29.06 -15.96
C GLN A 469 -20.80 -30.23 -16.19
N LYS A 470 -21.26 -30.88 -15.11
CA LYS A 470 -22.20 -32.02 -15.18
C LYS A 470 -23.66 -31.59 -15.23
N LEU A 471 -23.95 -30.28 -15.15
CA LEU A 471 -25.31 -29.78 -15.27
C LEU A 471 -25.73 -29.74 -16.74
N GLU A 472 -26.68 -30.60 -17.09
CA GLU A 472 -27.34 -30.53 -18.39
C GLU A 472 -28.36 -29.40 -18.38
N ALA A 473 -28.23 -28.48 -19.36
CA ALA A 473 -29.23 -27.45 -19.59
C ALA A 473 -30.50 -28.09 -20.14
N SER A 474 -31.48 -28.31 -19.27
CA SER A 474 -32.83 -28.70 -19.66
C SER A 474 -33.63 -27.45 -20.03
N LEU A 475 -33.90 -27.30 -21.33
CA LEU A 475 -34.86 -26.32 -21.83
C LEU A 475 -36.25 -26.82 -21.45
N VAL A 476 -36.82 -26.27 -20.38
CA VAL A 476 -38.23 -26.48 -20.05
C VAL A 476 -39.06 -25.69 -21.06
N CYS A 477 -39.28 -26.27 -22.24
CA CYS A 477 -40.24 -25.73 -23.20
C CYS A 477 -41.59 -25.60 -22.51
N PHE A 478 -42.25 -24.46 -22.69
CA PHE A 478 -43.60 -24.23 -22.17
C PHE A 478 -44.48 -25.43 -22.54
N LYS A 479 -45.04 -26.11 -21.54
CA LYS A 479 -46.10 -27.08 -21.77
C LYS A 479 -47.21 -26.35 -22.50
N ASP A 480 -47.54 -26.79 -23.71
CA ASP A 480 -48.72 -26.30 -24.43
C ASP A 480 -49.92 -26.33 -23.46
N PRO A 481 -50.75 -25.26 -23.43
CA PRO A 481 -51.92 -25.25 -22.56
C PRO A 481 -52.75 -26.51 -22.83
N PRO A 482 -53.22 -27.22 -21.78
CA PRO A 482 -54.00 -28.42 -21.96
C PRO A 482 -55.19 -28.12 -22.87
N PHE A 483 -55.39 -28.95 -23.89
CA PHE A 483 -56.50 -28.80 -24.85
C PHE A 483 -57.81 -28.60 -24.07
N PRO A 484 -58.64 -27.58 -24.40
CA PRO A 484 -59.75 -27.15 -23.56
C PRO A 484 -60.96 -28.10 -23.70
N PHE A 485 -60.81 -29.34 -23.24
CA PHE A 485 -61.82 -30.39 -23.30
C PHE A 485 -63.14 -29.95 -22.67
N ALA A 486 -63.11 -29.12 -21.62
CA ALA A 486 -64.31 -28.58 -21.00
C ALA A 486 -65.11 -27.65 -21.95
N ALA A 487 -64.43 -26.75 -22.65
CA ALA A 487 -65.09 -25.84 -23.60
C ALA A 487 -65.66 -26.60 -24.80
N VAL A 488 -64.91 -27.57 -25.34
CA VAL A 488 -65.36 -28.42 -26.45
C VAL A 488 -66.54 -29.30 -26.02
N SER A 489 -66.50 -29.89 -24.83
CA SER A 489 -67.59 -30.72 -24.31
C SER A 489 -68.85 -29.91 -24.04
N MET A 490 -68.73 -28.71 -23.43
CA MET A 490 -69.87 -27.82 -23.23
C MET A 490 -70.47 -27.34 -24.55
N GLY A 491 -69.65 -27.04 -25.55
CA GLY A 491 -70.11 -26.71 -26.91
C GLY A 491 -70.85 -27.89 -27.56
N GLY A 492 -70.33 -29.11 -27.43
CA GLY A 492 -70.98 -30.33 -27.92
C GLY A 492 -72.33 -30.59 -27.25
N PHE A 493 -72.40 -30.51 -25.92
CA PHE A 493 -73.65 -30.68 -25.16
C PHE A 493 -74.67 -29.59 -25.48
N GLY A 494 -74.25 -28.33 -25.59
CA GLY A 494 -75.14 -27.22 -25.99
C GLY A 494 -75.74 -27.44 -27.39
N SER A 495 -74.92 -27.87 -28.33
CA SER A 495 -75.35 -28.18 -29.70
C SER A 495 -76.37 -29.32 -29.73
N LEU A 496 -76.12 -30.40 -28.97
CA LEU A 496 -77.04 -31.53 -28.84
C LEU A 496 -78.35 -31.14 -28.13
N ALA A 497 -78.29 -30.28 -27.12
CA ALA A 497 -79.47 -29.79 -26.42
C ALA A 497 -80.35 -28.91 -27.31
N ILE A 498 -79.74 -28.00 -28.10
CA ILE A 498 -80.46 -27.19 -29.08
C ILE A 498 -81.07 -28.07 -30.16
N PHE A 499 -80.31 -29.06 -30.67
CA PHE A 499 -80.82 -30.02 -31.64
C PHE A 499 -81.99 -30.85 -31.07
N TYR A 500 -81.89 -31.30 -29.82
CA TYR A 500 -82.95 -32.02 -29.13
C TYR A 500 -84.21 -31.17 -28.95
N VAL A 501 -84.07 -29.91 -28.51
CA VAL A 501 -85.19 -28.96 -28.39
C VAL A 501 -85.82 -28.69 -29.76
N TYR A 502 -85.01 -28.52 -30.81
CA TYR A 502 -85.49 -28.31 -32.18
C TYR A 502 -86.30 -29.52 -32.68
N VAL A 503 -85.77 -30.73 -32.53
CA VAL A 503 -86.44 -31.98 -32.94
C VAL A 503 -87.72 -32.23 -32.13
N LYS A 504 -87.75 -31.90 -30.83
CA LYS A 504 -88.90 -32.11 -29.95
C LYS A 504 -89.82 -30.88 -29.85
N ARG A 505 -89.61 -29.82 -30.64
CA ARG A 505 -90.35 -28.54 -30.52
C ARG A 505 -91.87 -28.70 -30.52
N TYR A 506 -92.41 -29.60 -31.35
CA TYR A 506 -93.86 -29.84 -31.44
C TYR A 506 -94.45 -30.60 -30.24
N LYS A 507 -93.60 -31.27 -29.45
CA LYS A 507 -93.99 -31.97 -28.22
C LYS A 507 -93.81 -31.08 -26.98
N ILE A 508 -92.78 -30.22 -26.97
CA ILE A 508 -92.46 -29.30 -25.87
C ILE A 508 -93.36 -28.06 -25.89
N PHE A 509 -93.61 -27.48 -27.06
CA PHE A 509 -94.40 -26.23 -27.20
C PHE A 509 -95.84 -26.48 -27.64
N ARG A 510 -96.48 -27.57 -27.18
CA ARG A 510 -97.89 -27.83 -27.46
C ARG A 510 -98.77 -26.99 -26.54
N SER A 511 -99.06 -25.76 -26.98
CA SER A 511 -99.98 -24.82 -26.35
C SER A 511 -101.39 -25.41 -26.19
N LYS A 512 -101.89 -25.47 -24.95
CA LYS A 512 -103.31 -25.61 -24.62
C LYS A 512 -103.87 -24.21 -24.32
N ARG A 513 -104.80 -23.73 -25.14
CA ARG A 513 -105.88 -22.80 -24.71
C ARG A 513 -107.18 -23.61 -24.82
N LYS A 514 -108.06 -23.63 -23.82
CA LYS A 514 -108.67 -22.54 -23.03
C LYS A 514 -108.48 -22.76 -21.50
N GLN A 515 -108.52 -21.77 -20.60
CA GLN A 515 -109.49 -20.69 -20.38
C GLN A 515 -108.85 -19.55 -19.54
N PHE A 516 -109.28 -18.30 -19.83
CA PHE A 516 -108.92 -16.99 -19.23
C PHE A 516 -107.45 -16.55 -19.32
#